data_AF-A0A5C8P045-F1
#
_entry.id   AF-A0A5C8P045-F1
#
_cell.length_a   1.000
_cell.length_b   1.000
_cell.length_c   1.000
_cell.angle_alpha   90.00
_cell.angle_beta   90.00
_cell.angle_gamma   90.00
#
_symmetry.space_group_name_H-M   'P 1'
#
loop_
_entity.id
_entity.type
_entity.pdbx_description
1 polymer ?
#
loop_
_entity_poly.entity_id
_entity_poly.type
_entity_poly.pdbx_seq_one_letter_code
_entity_poly.pdbx_strand_id
1 'polypeptide(L)'
;MPGPLASLFRPSALTAAPLAACVLILGLAGCASMPGPGETVTVSVGRPVTAQDLETRRDVAAARPALQAAGIGPAEIAAGRVLRVQCAVMTDGWWDSLAILPPGFDAPGDRALVLAVADRGDNDRLPVNKVAARAEPPLGPGGQAYRFIPDWRERGLSRSFERQAPAGGPPSDYLIVQGSWLVRCRR
;
A
#
# COMPACT_ATOMS: atom_id res chain seq x y z
N MET A 1 -65.21 40.74 -26.81
CA MET A 1 -64.35 40.43 -27.98
C MET A 1 -63.03 41.19 -27.81
N PRO A 2 -61.88 40.54 -27.96
CA PRO A 2 -60.57 41.03 -27.52
C PRO A 2 -59.89 41.90 -28.59
N GLY A 3 -59.12 42.89 -28.16
CA GLY A 3 -58.18 43.66 -28.99
C GLY A 3 -56.74 43.12 -28.82
N PRO A 4 -55.88 43.19 -29.86
CA PRO A 4 -54.60 42.51 -29.87
C PRO A 4 -53.43 43.36 -29.34
N LEU A 5 -52.38 42.59 -29.05
CA LEU A 5 -51.05 42.90 -28.49
C LEU A 5 -50.10 43.60 -29.48
N ALA A 6 -49.23 44.48 -28.97
CA ALA A 6 -47.80 44.61 -29.31
C ALA A 6 -47.20 45.71 -28.39
N SER A 7 -46.47 45.36 -27.33
CA SER A 7 -45.01 45.13 -27.28
C SER A 7 -44.17 46.37 -27.58
N LEU A 8 -43.37 46.82 -26.61
CA LEU A 8 -41.92 47.12 -26.76
C LEU A 8 -41.29 47.70 -25.47
N PHE A 9 -39.97 47.44 -25.34
CA PHE A 9 -38.94 47.98 -24.43
C PHE A 9 -38.73 47.27 -23.06
N ARG A 10 -37.78 46.31 -22.93
CA ARG A 10 -36.29 46.39 -22.68
C ARG A 10 -35.92 46.95 -21.29
N PRO A 11 -34.73 46.64 -20.70
CA PRO A 11 -33.89 45.43 -20.69
C PRO A 11 -33.32 45.13 -19.27
N SER A 12 -32.38 44.18 -19.20
CA SER A 12 -31.30 44.07 -18.20
C SER A 12 -31.62 43.49 -16.81
N ALA A 13 -31.22 42.24 -16.61
CA ALA A 13 -30.07 41.93 -15.77
C ALA A 13 -29.69 40.46 -15.95
N LEU A 14 -28.55 40.22 -16.62
CA LEU A 14 -27.81 38.98 -16.45
C LEU A 14 -27.34 38.92 -15.00
N THR A 15 -27.92 38.04 -14.21
CA THR A 15 -27.22 37.46 -13.06
C THR A 15 -26.79 36.06 -13.47
N ALA A 16 -25.60 36.00 -14.05
CA ALA A 16 -24.83 34.77 -14.21
C ALA A 16 -24.51 34.24 -12.81
N ALA A 17 -25.25 33.22 -12.38
CA ALA A 17 -24.87 32.43 -11.22
C ALA A 17 -23.58 31.67 -11.58
N PRO A 18 -22.51 31.75 -10.77
CA PRO A 18 -21.27 31.08 -11.09
C PRO A 18 -21.45 29.56 -10.94
N LEU A 19 -21.50 28.88 -12.09
CA LEU A 19 -21.19 27.45 -12.24
C LEU A 19 -19.73 27.23 -11.87
N ALA A 20 -19.42 27.25 -10.57
CA ALA A 20 -18.05 27.09 -10.09
C ALA A 20 -18.03 26.45 -8.71
N ALA A 21 -18.43 25.18 -8.61
CA ALA A 21 -18.08 24.32 -7.48
C ALA A 21 -18.49 22.87 -7.76
N CYS A 22 -17.71 22.12 -8.56
CA CYS A 22 -17.68 20.66 -8.48
C CYS A 22 -16.49 20.03 -9.25
N VAL A 23 -15.33 20.71 -9.28
CA VAL A 23 -14.07 20.09 -9.74
C VAL A 23 -13.04 20.25 -8.63
N LEU A 24 -13.23 19.51 -7.54
CA LEU A 24 -12.27 19.39 -6.44
C LEU A 24 -12.49 18.06 -5.71
N ILE A 25 -12.39 16.95 -6.46
CA ILE A 25 -12.15 15.61 -5.89
C ILE A 25 -11.01 14.95 -6.67
N LEU A 26 -9.85 15.61 -6.71
CA LEU A 26 -8.59 15.06 -7.23
C LEU A 26 -7.50 14.98 -6.14
N GLY A 27 -7.89 15.01 -4.87
CA GLY A 27 -6.94 15.15 -3.75
C GLY A 27 -7.29 14.37 -2.49
N LEU A 28 -8.06 13.28 -2.58
CA LEU A 28 -8.24 12.36 -1.46
C LEU A 28 -7.41 11.11 -1.74
N ALA A 29 -6.31 11.01 -1.00
CA ALA A 29 -5.44 9.84 -0.84
C ALA A 29 -5.92 8.62 -1.63
N GLY A 30 -5.27 8.35 -2.77
CA GLY A 30 -5.62 7.26 -3.66
C GLY A 30 -5.96 6.00 -2.85
N CYS A 31 -7.16 5.47 -3.07
CA CYS A 31 -7.56 4.19 -2.51
C CYS A 31 -6.43 3.22 -2.82
N ALA A 32 -5.74 2.73 -1.79
CA ALA A 32 -4.72 1.74 -2.01
C ALA A 32 -5.42 0.56 -2.69
N SER A 33 -4.88 0.16 -3.82
CA SER A 33 -5.53 -0.77 -4.75
C SER A 33 -4.50 -1.80 -5.12
N MET A 34 -4.95 -3.05 -5.21
CA MET A 34 -4.05 -4.18 -5.47
C MET A 34 -3.21 -3.90 -6.73
N PRO A 35 -1.88 -3.97 -6.65
CA PRO A 35 -1.04 -3.56 -7.76
C PRO A 35 -1.29 -4.39 -9.03
N GLY A 36 -1.19 -3.73 -10.17
CA GLY A 36 -1.27 -4.35 -11.49
C GLY A 36 0.10 -4.69 -12.07
N PRO A 37 0.19 -5.64 -13.02
CA PRO A 37 1.40 -5.85 -13.80
C PRO A 37 1.81 -4.56 -14.55
N GLY A 38 3.11 -4.27 -14.57
CA GLY A 38 3.70 -3.07 -15.16
C GLY A 38 3.82 -1.89 -14.19
N GLU A 39 3.25 -1.97 -12.98
CA GLU A 39 3.34 -0.91 -11.98
C GLU A 39 4.58 -1.03 -11.11
N THR A 40 4.98 0.07 -10.49
CA THR A 40 5.96 0.07 -9.40
C THR A 40 5.27 0.34 -8.09
N VAL A 41 5.58 -0.42 -7.04
CA VAL A 41 4.98 -0.17 -5.71
C VAL A 41 5.97 -0.13 -4.58
N THR A 42 5.69 0.73 -3.61
CA THR A 42 6.43 0.76 -2.35
C THR A 42 5.91 -0.31 -1.39
N VAL A 43 6.82 -1.12 -0.85
CA VAL A 43 6.48 -2.24 0.05
C VAL A 43 7.34 -2.21 1.31
N SER A 44 6.77 -2.63 2.43
CA SER A 44 7.52 -2.97 3.63
C SER A 44 8.25 -4.29 3.45
N VAL A 45 9.46 -4.36 3.99
CA VAL A 45 10.26 -5.58 3.99
C VAL A 45 9.95 -6.41 5.21
N GLY A 46 9.67 -7.69 4.99
CA GLY A 46 9.59 -8.72 6.02
C GLY A 46 10.87 -9.52 6.10
N ARG A 47 10.77 -10.76 6.59
CA ARG A 47 11.91 -11.66 6.71
C ARG A 47 12.35 -12.22 5.34
N PRO A 48 13.63 -12.58 5.19
CA PRO A 48 14.08 -13.42 4.09
C PRO A 48 13.31 -14.75 4.04
N VAL A 49 13.03 -15.21 2.82
CA VAL A 49 12.47 -16.54 2.58
C VAL A 49 13.56 -17.58 2.80
N THR A 50 13.22 -18.63 3.52
CA THR A 50 14.13 -19.75 3.81
C THR A 50 13.72 -21.01 3.04
N ALA A 51 14.61 -22.00 3.00
CA ALA A 51 14.27 -23.33 2.48
C ALA A 51 13.08 -23.96 3.24
N GLN A 52 13.03 -23.78 4.56
CA GLN A 52 11.93 -24.26 5.39
C GLN A 52 10.58 -23.62 5.01
N ASP A 53 10.56 -22.34 4.63
CA ASP A 53 9.32 -21.71 4.15
C ASP A 53 8.80 -22.39 2.88
N LEU A 54 9.70 -22.76 1.96
CA LEU A 54 9.35 -23.45 0.71
C LEU A 54 8.86 -24.89 0.90
N GLU A 55 9.05 -25.46 2.10
CA GLU A 55 8.58 -26.80 2.47
C GLU A 55 7.29 -26.75 3.27
N THR A 56 7.19 -25.80 4.20
CA THR A 56 6.13 -25.76 5.21
C THR A 56 4.99 -24.81 4.88
N ARG A 57 5.23 -23.80 4.03
CA ARG A 57 4.21 -22.81 3.66
C ARG A 57 3.72 -23.05 2.24
N ARG A 58 2.44 -23.41 2.11
CA ARG A 58 1.82 -23.76 0.83
C ARG A 58 1.93 -22.64 -0.22
N ASP A 59 1.68 -21.40 0.17
CA ASP A 59 1.72 -20.20 -0.68
C ASP A 59 3.12 -19.88 -1.21
N VAL A 60 4.14 -20.05 -0.37
CA VAL A 60 5.56 -19.88 -0.73
C VAL A 60 6.04 -21.07 -1.58
N ALA A 61 5.68 -22.30 -1.20
CA ALA A 61 6.00 -23.50 -1.95
C ALA A 61 5.43 -23.46 -3.37
N ALA A 62 4.20 -22.97 -3.53
CA ALA A 62 3.56 -22.77 -4.83
C ALA A 62 4.31 -21.74 -5.71
N ALA A 63 5.08 -20.81 -5.12
CA ALA A 63 5.88 -19.84 -5.84
C ALA A 63 7.21 -20.40 -6.38
N ARG A 64 7.57 -21.63 -6.01
CA ARG A 64 8.84 -22.28 -6.40
C ARG A 64 9.07 -22.31 -7.92
N PRO A 65 8.09 -22.66 -8.78
CA PRO A 65 8.32 -22.63 -10.24
C PRO A 65 8.62 -21.23 -10.76
N ALA A 66 7.96 -20.20 -10.23
CA ALA A 66 8.20 -18.81 -10.61
C ALA A 66 9.58 -18.30 -10.15
N LEU A 67 10.03 -18.70 -8.95
CA LEU A 67 11.39 -18.43 -8.48
C LEU A 67 12.43 -19.11 -9.38
N GLN A 68 12.24 -20.38 -9.73
CA GLN A 68 13.13 -21.11 -10.64
C GLN A 68 13.18 -20.47 -12.03
N ALA A 69 12.03 -20.08 -12.59
CA ALA A 69 11.97 -19.36 -13.87
C ALA A 69 12.70 -18.01 -13.82
N ALA A 70 12.78 -17.37 -12.65
CA ALA A 70 13.55 -16.16 -12.42
C ALA A 70 15.05 -16.42 -12.14
N GLY A 71 15.51 -17.68 -12.24
CA GLY A 71 16.89 -18.07 -11.98
C GLY A 71 17.25 -18.15 -10.49
N ILE A 72 16.25 -18.27 -9.60
CA ILE A 72 16.44 -18.35 -8.15
C ILE A 72 16.38 -19.82 -7.72
N GLY A 73 17.54 -20.35 -7.35
CA GLY A 73 17.71 -21.68 -6.80
C GLY A 73 17.96 -21.70 -5.29
N PRO A 74 18.26 -22.88 -4.74
CA PRO A 74 18.50 -23.04 -3.30
C PRO A 74 19.65 -22.19 -2.76
N ALA A 75 20.71 -21.97 -3.54
CA ALA A 75 21.86 -21.16 -3.12
C ALA A 75 21.47 -19.68 -2.95
N GLU A 76 20.68 -19.13 -3.87
CA GLU A 76 20.18 -17.76 -3.79
C GLU A 76 19.25 -17.58 -2.60
N ILE A 77 18.36 -18.55 -2.36
CA ILE A 77 17.47 -18.55 -1.20
C ILE A 77 18.28 -18.59 0.11
N ALA A 78 19.28 -19.48 0.20
CA ALA A 78 20.17 -19.55 1.36
C ALA A 78 20.97 -18.26 1.57
N ALA A 79 21.33 -17.57 0.49
CA ALA A 79 21.99 -16.26 0.53
C ALA A 79 21.03 -15.09 0.86
N GLY A 80 19.75 -15.35 1.18
CA GLY A 80 18.79 -14.32 1.56
C GLY A 80 18.33 -13.42 0.40
N ARG A 81 18.45 -13.90 -0.84
CA ARG A 81 18.12 -13.12 -2.06
C ARG A 81 16.63 -12.88 -2.27
N VAL A 82 15.79 -13.65 -1.59
CA VAL A 82 14.34 -13.58 -1.70
C VAL A 82 13.79 -13.07 -0.38
N LEU A 83 13.07 -11.97 -0.42
CA LEU A 83 12.41 -11.38 0.75
C LEU A 83 10.91 -11.56 0.63
N ARG A 84 10.23 -11.78 1.76
CA ARG A 84 8.79 -11.55 1.82
C ARG A 84 8.56 -10.06 1.99
N VAL A 85 7.67 -9.49 1.19
CA VAL A 85 7.36 -8.06 1.23
C VAL A 85 5.87 -7.83 1.11
N GLN A 86 5.38 -6.74 1.68
CA GLN A 86 3.96 -6.47 1.72
C GLN A 86 3.66 -4.98 1.72
N CYS A 87 2.49 -4.61 1.21
CA CYS A 87 1.96 -3.26 1.34
C CYS A 87 0.46 -3.29 1.63
N ALA A 88 -0.04 -2.28 2.30
CA ALA A 88 -1.45 -2.16 2.65
C ALA A 88 -2.25 -1.70 1.44
N VAL A 89 -3.28 -2.50 1.09
CA VAL A 89 -4.27 -2.17 0.06
C VAL A 89 -5.48 -1.50 0.72
N MET A 90 -5.86 -1.95 1.91
CA MET A 90 -6.99 -1.39 2.67
C MET A 90 -6.78 -1.63 4.16
N THR A 91 -7.68 -1.15 5.01
CA THR A 91 -7.54 -1.24 6.47
C THR A 91 -7.60 -2.66 7.03
N ASP A 92 -8.10 -3.61 6.23
CA ASP A 92 -8.28 -5.02 6.55
C ASP A 92 -7.56 -5.95 5.55
N GLY A 93 -6.85 -5.39 4.57
CA GLY A 93 -6.24 -6.16 3.48
C GLY A 93 -4.88 -5.62 3.06
N TRP A 94 -3.95 -6.52 2.81
CA TRP A 94 -2.63 -6.23 2.27
C TRP A 94 -2.35 -7.10 1.07
N TRP A 95 -1.46 -6.61 0.20
CA TRP A 95 -0.86 -7.41 -0.85
C TRP A 95 0.49 -7.91 -0.35
N ASP A 96 0.77 -9.19 -0.60
CA ASP A 96 1.99 -9.88 -0.19
C ASP A 96 2.68 -10.43 -1.45
N SER A 97 4.01 -10.38 -1.47
CA SER A 97 4.83 -10.79 -2.61
C SER A 97 6.15 -11.36 -2.13
N LEU A 98 6.76 -12.19 -2.96
CA LEU A 98 8.18 -12.48 -2.89
C LEU A 98 8.92 -11.44 -3.73
N ALA A 99 9.97 -10.85 -3.16
CA ALA A 99 10.82 -9.88 -3.82
C ALA A 99 12.23 -10.46 -4.02
N ILE A 100 12.67 -10.48 -5.28
CA ILE A 100 14.02 -10.85 -5.66
C ILE A 100 14.90 -9.61 -5.62
N LEU A 101 15.90 -9.62 -4.74
CA LEU A 101 16.94 -8.60 -4.70
C LEU A 101 17.75 -8.63 -6.02
N PRO A 102 18.24 -7.52 -6.60
CA PRO A 102 19.19 -7.56 -7.71
C PRO A 102 20.61 -7.90 -7.23
N PRO A 103 21.50 -8.51 -8.03
CA PRO A 103 22.87 -8.81 -7.62
C PRO A 103 23.58 -7.58 -7.03
N GLY A 104 24.38 -7.76 -5.97
CA GLY A 104 25.05 -6.65 -5.28
C GLY A 104 24.15 -5.79 -4.39
N PHE A 105 22.87 -6.12 -4.26
CA PHE A 105 21.93 -5.42 -3.38
C PHE A 105 21.85 -6.11 -2.02
N ASP A 106 22.32 -5.44 -0.99
CA ASP A 106 22.22 -5.93 0.38
C ASP A 106 20.79 -5.90 0.90
N ALA A 107 20.45 -6.88 1.74
CA ALA A 107 19.17 -6.92 2.43
C ALA A 107 18.93 -5.58 3.13
N PRO A 108 17.81 -4.90 2.86
CA PRO A 108 17.57 -3.52 3.28
C PRO A 108 17.25 -3.37 4.78
N GLY A 109 17.38 -4.45 5.58
CA GLY A 109 16.90 -4.51 6.94
C GLY A 109 15.37 -4.36 6.98
N ASP A 110 14.90 -3.39 7.75
CA ASP A 110 13.49 -3.05 7.95
C ASP A 110 12.99 -1.90 7.05
N ARG A 111 13.80 -1.49 6.06
CA ARG A 111 13.48 -0.38 5.16
C ARG A 111 12.64 -0.83 3.98
N ALA A 112 11.73 0.06 3.56
CA ALA A 112 10.86 -0.17 2.42
C ALA A 112 11.65 -0.22 1.11
N LEU A 113 11.08 -0.96 0.15
CA LEU A 113 11.60 -1.14 -1.19
C LEU A 113 10.59 -0.68 -2.23
N VAL A 114 11.08 -0.41 -3.44
CA VAL A 114 10.25 -0.29 -4.64
C VAL A 114 10.32 -1.59 -5.41
N LEU A 115 9.17 -2.22 -5.65
CA LEU A 115 9.03 -3.42 -6.48
C LEU A 115 8.55 -3.03 -7.87
N ALA A 116 9.12 -3.65 -8.90
CA ALA A 116 8.52 -3.71 -10.22
C ALA A 116 7.58 -4.92 -10.28
N VAL A 117 6.29 -4.66 -10.43
CA VAL A 117 5.24 -5.69 -10.41
C VAL A 117 5.12 -6.30 -11.79
N ALA A 118 5.67 -7.50 -11.98
CA ALA A 118 5.48 -8.31 -13.18
C ALA A 118 4.39 -9.37 -12.97
N ASP A 119 4.25 -9.82 -11.72
CA ASP A 119 3.32 -10.85 -11.29
C ASP A 119 2.46 -10.30 -10.15
N ARG A 120 1.15 -10.28 -10.34
CA ARG A 120 0.21 -9.88 -9.28
C ARG A 120 -0.09 -11.01 -8.31
N GLY A 121 0.06 -12.26 -8.75
CA GLY A 121 -0.29 -13.44 -7.98
C GLY A 121 -1.80 -13.66 -7.89
N ASP A 122 -2.16 -14.59 -7.02
CA ASP A 122 -3.53 -15.03 -6.75
C ASP A 122 -3.66 -15.51 -5.29
N ASN A 123 -4.80 -16.12 -4.95
CA ASN A 123 -5.07 -16.56 -3.57
C ASN A 123 -4.30 -17.83 -3.18
N ASP A 124 -3.74 -18.56 -4.14
CA ASP A 124 -3.07 -19.85 -3.93
C ASP A 124 -1.55 -19.71 -3.90
N ARG A 125 -1.00 -18.63 -4.48
CA ARG A 125 0.44 -18.45 -4.66
C ARG A 125 0.87 -17.00 -4.47
N LEU A 126 1.96 -16.81 -3.72
CA LEU A 126 2.61 -15.51 -3.65
C LEU A 126 3.24 -15.13 -5.00
N PRO A 127 3.01 -13.90 -5.49
CA PRO A 127 3.68 -13.41 -6.68
C PRO A 127 5.19 -13.29 -6.48
N VAL A 128 5.93 -13.41 -7.58
CA VAL A 128 7.39 -13.23 -7.60
C VAL A 128 7.74 -12.00 -8.41
N ASN A 129 8.29 -10.98 -7.75
CA ASN A 129 8.61 -9.69 -8.34
C ASN A 129 10.06 -9.30 -8.09
N LYS A 130 10.59 -8.37 -8.89
CA LYS A 130 11.97 -7.87 -8.72
C LYS A 130 11.96 -6.54 -7.98
N VAL A 131 12.96 -6.35 -7.13
CA VAL A 131 13.22 -5.06 -6.52
C VAL A 131 13.81 -4.13 -7.57
N ALA A 132 13.18 -2.98 -7.76
CA ALA A 132 13.62 -1.94 -8.67
C ALA A 132 14.57 -0.94 -7.99
N ALA A 133 14.27 -0.56 -6.75
CA ALA A 133 15.05 0.43 -5.99
C ALA A 133 14.77 0.35 -4.48
N ARG A 134 15.52 1.13 -3.71
CA ARG A 134 15.14 1.50 -2.34
C ARG A 134 14.03 2.55 -2.42
N ALA A 135 13.13 2.56 -1.43
CA ALA A 135 12.10 3.59 -1.36
C ALA A 135 12.71 4.95 -1.03
N GLU A 136 12.27 6.00 -1.73
CA GLU A 136 12.62 7.39 -1.46
C GLU A 136 11.33 8.22 -1.27
N PRO A 137 11.13 8.88 -0.12
CA PRO A 137 12.02 8.91 1.04
C PRO A 137 12.13 7.53 1.73
N PRO A 138 13.20 7.28 2.51
CA PRO A 138 13.42 6.00 3.15
C PRO A 138 12.38 5.75 4.25
N LEU A 139 11.40 4.88 3.97
CA LEU A 139 10.39 4.46 4.94
C LEU A 139 10.92 3.27 5.77
N GLY A 140 10.77 3.37 7.08
CA GLY A 140 11.08 2.28 8.01
C GLY A 140 9.85 1.44 8.38
N PRO A 141 9.96 0.57 9.40
CA PRO A 141 8.85 -0.24 9.88
C PRO A 141 7.75 0.67 10.45
N GLY A 142 6.49 0.32 10.20
CA GLY A 142 5.37 1.06 10.77
C GLY A 142 5.19 0.82 12.28
N GLY A 143 5.34 -0.43 12.72
CA GLY A 143 5.14 -0.83 14.12
C GLY A 143 3.68 -1.02 14.50
N GLN A 144 3.39 -1.17 15.80
CA GLN A 144 2.02 -1.31 16.30
C GLN A 144 1.30 0.04 16.25
N ALA A 145 0.05 0.03 15.77
CA ALA A 145 -0.76 1.25 15.69
C ALA A 145 -1.47 1.58 17.00
N TYR A 146 -1.61 0.60 17.90
CA TYR A 146 -2.30 0.77 19.17
C TYR A 146 -1.45 0.29 20.33
N ARG A 147 -1.45 1.07 21.40
CA ARG A 147 -0.87 0.72 22.71
C ARG A 147 -1.99 0.51 23.71
N PHE A 148 -1.96 -0.60 24.44
CA PHE A 148 -2.89 -0.86 25.52
C PHE A 148 -2.59 0.03 26.74
N ILE A 149 -3.65 0.53 27.36
CA ILE A 149 -3.62 1.34 28.58
C ILE A 149 -4.41 0.56 29.64
N PRO A 150 -3.71 -0.11 30.59
CA PRO A 150 -4.37 -0.97 31.57
C PRO A 150 -5.26 -0.19 32.55
N ASP A 151 -4.86 1.01 32.94
CA ASP A 151 -5.49 1.90 33.94
C ASP A 151 -6.38 2.98 33.29
N TRP A 152 -6.96 2.67 32.14
CA TRP A 152 -7.65 3.66 31.32
C TRP A 152 -8.89 4.25 32.01
N ARG A 153 -9.58 3.48 32.85
CA ARG A 153 -10.77 3.95 33.59
C ARG A 153 -10.39 4.92 34.68
N GLU A 154 -9.33 4.61 35.42
CA GLU A 154 -8.73 5.43 36.47
C GLU A 154 -8.23 6.76 35.90
N ARG A 155 -7.73 6.72 34.66
CA ARG A 155 -7.31 7.90 33.89
C ARG A 155 -8.46 8.65 33.21
N GLY A 156 -9.71 8.24 33.42
CA GLY A 156 -10.90 8.89 32.85
C GLY A 156 -10.99 8.82 31.31
N LEU A 157 -10.30 7.85 30.70
CA LEU A 157 -10.34 7.65 29.25
C LEU A 157 -11.61 6.88 28.86
N SER A 158 -12.05 7.02 27.61
CA SER A 158 -13.21 6.27 27.08
C SER A 158 -12.85 4.90 26.50
N ARG A 159 -11.57 4.58 26.39
CA ARG A 159 -11.05 3.36 25.77
C ARG A 159 -9.71 2.95 26.35
N SER A 160 -9.43 1.66 26.33
CA SER A 160 -8.20 1.04 26.81
C SER A 160 -7.04 1.04 25.81
N PHE A 161 -7.18 1.77 24.70
CA PHE A 161 -6.17 1.81 23.64
C PHE A 161 -5.93 3.24 23.18
N GLU A 162 -4.66 3.56 22.95
CA GLU A 162 -4.22 4.81 22.36
C GLU A 162 -3.54 4.53 21.03
N ARG A 163 -3.91 5.30 20.00
CA ARG A 163 -3.26 5.23 18.70
C ARG A 163 -1.86 5.86 18.78
N GLN A 164 -0.87 5.14 18.27
CA GLN A 164 0.51 5.61 18.15
C GLN A 164 0.81 6.00 16.70
N ALA A 165 1.75 6.92 16.47
CA ALA A 165 2.26 7.22 15.13
C ALA A 165 3.14 6.07 14.61
N PRO A 166 3.24 5.87 13.28
CA PRO A 166 4.19 4.91 12.74
C PRO A 166 5.63 5.32 13.05
N ALA A 167 6.50 4.36 13.32
CA ALA A 167 7.90 4.62 13.69
C ALA A 167 8.78 5.01 12.49
N GLY A 168 8.40 4.58 11.29
CA GLY A 168 9.25 4.62 10.10
C GLY A 168 9.06 5.79 9.14
N GLY A 169 8.12 6.71 9.39
CA GLY A 169 7.80 7.80 8.48
C GLY A 169 6.49 8.52 8.80
N PRO A 170 5.98 9.39 7.92
CA PRO A 170 4.77 10.14 8.18
C PRO A 170 3.51 9.25 8.09
N PRO A 171 2.48 9.47 8.93
CA PRO A 171 1.25 8.66 8.92
C PRO A 171 0.53 8.56 7.56
N SER A 172 0.72 9.55 6.67
CA SER A 172 0.18 9.55 5.31
C SER A 172 0.65 8.37 4.47
N ASP A 173 1.80 7.78 4.81
CA ASP A 173 2.48 6.75 4.01
C ASP A 173 2.13 5.34 4.48
N TYR A 174 1.33 5.22 5.55
CA TYR A 174 0.95 3.96 6.18
C TYR A 174 -0.57 3.82 6.28
N LEU A 175 -1.05 2.58 6.33
CA LEU A 175 -2.40 2.23 6.77
C LEU A 175 -2.30 1.31 7.99
N ILE A 176 -3.31 1.39 8.85
CA ILE A 176 -3.45 0.44 9.95
C ILE A 176 -4.12 -0.80 9.37
N VAL A 177 -3.41 -1.92 9.43
CA VAL A 177 -3.85 -3.25 8.99
C VAL A 177 -3.70 -4.20 10.16
N GLN A 178 -4.81 -4.78 10.62
CA GLN A 178 -4.84 -5.69 11.77
C GLN A 178 -4.09 -5.15 13.02
N GLY A 179 -4.25 -3.86 13.29
CA GLY A 179 -3.65 -3.20 14.45
C GLY A 179 -2.18 -2.77 14.27
N SER A 180 -1.56 -3.06 13.14
CA SER A 180 -0.17 -2.64 12.81
C SER A 180 -0.15 -1.60 11.70
N TRP A 181 0.81 -0.68 11.72
CA TRP A 181 1.08 0.22 10.60
C TRP A 181 1.84 -0.53 9.50
N LEU A 182 1.29 -0.50 8.29
CA LEU A 182 1.89 -1.09 7.10
C LEU A 182 1.99 -0.02 6.00
N VAL A 183 3.11 -0.01 5.26
CA VAL A 183 3.31 0.96 4.16
C VAL A 183 2.18 0.81 3.14
N ARG A 184 1.59 1.92 2.71
CA ARG A 184 0.55 1.95 1.67
C ARG A 184 1.11 1.43 0.35
N CYS A 185 0.34 0.59 -0.34
CA CYS A 185 0.60 0.31 -1.75
C CYS A 185 0.39 1.60 -2.55
N ARG A 186 1.49 2.31 -2.83
CA ARG A 186 1.51 3.49 -3.70
C ARG A 186 2.12 3.10 -5.04
N ARG A 187 1.43 3.51 -6.10
CA ARG A 187 1.83 3.36 -7.50
C ARG A 187 2.54 4.63 -7.96
#